data_AF-A0A3B1DJM3-F1
#
_entry.id   AF-A0A3B1DJM3-F1
#
_cell.length_a   1.000
_cell.length_b   1.000
_cell.length_c   1.000
_cell.angle_alpha   90.00
_cell.angle_beta   90.00
_cell.angle_gamma   90.00
#
_symmetry.space_group_name_H-M   'P 1'
#
loop_
_entity.id
_entity.type
_entity.pdbx_description
1 polymer ?
#
loop_
_entity_poly.entity_id
_entity_poly.type
_entity_poly.pdbx_seq_one_letter_code
_entity_poly.pdbx_strand_id
1 'polypeptide(L)'
;MNKSKLISVIILLFTGLSIYGQNLPSLLTKKNINSTFSILAYDENAKEWGIAVATNNIYVGNSTIYIQPELGAFSVIAETEPKYAIEGFKKLTEGKSIKEAITEVKNNDDEANYRQVSGIDSKGNVYAFTGKSLKYWKGNSTEILGTNYVVMGNQLADETLREMSKTFENSKGTLAERLLRSLIAGQNAGGQISGKQSAAVVVKGTNNEWYNQIDLRVDNSKTPFKDLQTLMNYHYGRIRLNQAIYAKEDGNMKRAEQKLAEAESMLIGWTGIYPKITGVNIAFGNEDTAVKWIKRGLAENPNWSVYIPPFYFLRNHPEMKGIIQTDKFEIKDWESAMSMLSNLGQELEVIELGQRLISNKIQSSYLNFLLGRSYFYEKEKSKAITYLEQALKIDKNNIEAEKLLQKIKEK
;
A
#
# COMPACT_ATOMS: atom_id res chain seq x y z
N MET A 1 -40.81 45.03 1.85
CA MET A 1 -40.97 43.75 1.11
C MET A 1 -41.70 42.76 2.02
N ASN A 2 -42.89 42.30 1.60
CA ASN A 2 -43.89 41.69 2.49
C ASN A 2 -43.54 40.22 2.85
N LYS A 3 -43.58 39.86 4.15
CA LYS A 3 -43.23 38.53 4.69
C LYS A 3 -44.00 37.36 4.05
N SER A 4 -45.16 37.62 3.45
CA SER A 4 -45.97 36.59 2.78
C SER A 4 -45.33 36.05 1.48
N LYS A 5 -44.53 36.86 0.76
CA LYS A 5 -43.87 36.39 -0.48
C LYS A 5 -42.68 35.47 -0.23
N LEU A 6 -42.04 35.53 0.94
CA LEU A 6 -40.92 34.65 1.28
C LEU A 6 -41.38 33.23 1.63
N ILE A 7 -42.55 33.09 2.25
CA ILE A 7 -43.14 31.80 2.64
C ILE A 7 -43.65 31.05 1.39
N SER A 8 -44.22 31.75 0.41
CA SER A 8 -44.68 31.12 -0.84
C SER A 8 -43.53 30.60 -1.71
N VAL A 9 -42.34 31.23 -1.67
CA VAL A 9 -41.15 30.76 -2.42
C VAL A 9 -40.54 29.51 -1.78
N ILE A 10 -40.66 29.34 -0.46
CA ILE A 10 -40.17 28.13 0.25
C ILE A 10 -41.12 26.95 0.05
N ILE A 11 -42.43 27.18 -0.05
CA ILE A 11 -43.42 26.10 -0.24
C ILE A 11 -43.44 25.59 -1.69
N LEU A 12 -43.14 26.44 -2.68
CA LEU A 12 -43.09 26.05 -4.11
C LEU A 12 -41.84 25.25 -4.52
N LEU A 13 -40.85 25.10 -3.63
CA LEU A 13 -39.66 24.25 -3.86
C LEU A 13 -39.83 22.81 -3.36
N PHE A 14 -40.94 22.47 -2.70
CA PHE A 14 -41.16 21.14 -2.12
C PHE A 14 -42.10 20.22 -2.93
N THR A 15 -42.66 20.68 -4.05
CA THR A 15 -43.49 19.85 -4.92
C THR A 15 -42.68 19.37 -6.12
N GLY A 16 -42.03 18.21 -5.99
CA GLY A 16 -41.60 17.41 -7.16
C GLY A 16 -40.14 16.98 -7.21
N LEU A 17 -39.30 17.35 -6.24
CA LEU A 17 -37.95 16.79 -6.13
C LEU A 17 -37.88 15.96 -4.85
N SER A 18 -38.02 14.65 -4.99
CA SER A 18 -37.51 13.71 -4.00
C SER A 18 -35.99 13.84 -3.96
N ILE A 19 -35.49 14.86 -3.26
CA ILE A 19 -34.06 15.06 -3.01
C ILE A 19 -33.67 13.97 -2.01
N TYR A 20 -33.34 12.79 -2.52
CA TYR A 20 -32.77 11.68 -1.75
C TYR A 20 -31.29 11.97 -1.41
N GLY A 21 -30.99 13.16 -0.90
CA GLY A 21 -29.66 13.48 -0.40
C GLY A 21 -29.41 12.72 0.90
N GLN A 22 -28.30 11.96 0.98
CA GLN A 22 -27.84 11.28 2.20
C GLN A 22 -27.80 12.20 3.43
N ASN A 23 -27.67 13.51 3.22
CA ASN A 23 -27.48 14.50 4.27
C ASN A 23 -28.76 15.20 4.74
N LEU A 24 -29.94 14.90 4.19
CA LEU A 24 -31.18 15.56 4.66
C LEU A 24 -31.50 15.21 6.13
N PRO A 25 -31.39 13.94 6.57
CA PRO A 25 -31.51 13.61 7.98
C PRO A 25 -30.41 14.25 8.82
N SER A 26 -29.18 14.33 8.29
CA SER A 26 -28.04 14.98 8.97
C SER A 26 -28.28 16.47 9.21
N LEU A 27 -28.80 17.19 8.20
CA LEU A 27 -29.15 18.61 8.28
C LEU A 27 -30.28 18.89 9.28
N LEU A 28 -31.27 17.99 9.38
CA LEU A 28 -32.41 18.16 10.29
C LEU A 28 -32.09 17.75 11.73
N THR A 29 -31.20 16.77 11.92
CA THR A 29 -30.84 16.24 13.25
C THR A 29 -29.58 16.86 13.83
N LYS A 30 -28.81 17.61 13.01
CA LYS A 30 -27.43 18.06 13.30
C LYS A 30 -26.46 16.91 13.60
N LYS A 31 -26.74 15.71 13.08
CA LYS A 31 -25.93 14.49 13.29
C LYS A 31 -25.22 14.07 12.03
N ASN A 32 -23.98 13.58 12.12
CA ASN A 32 -23.24 13.13 10.95
C ASN A 32 -23.28 11.60 10.83
N ILE A 33 -24.46 11.06 10.54
CA ILE A 33 -24.69 9.62 10.40
C ILE A 33 -24.33 9.20 8.97
N ASN A 34 -23.28 8.38 8.85
CA ASN A 34 -22.78 7.91 7.56
C ASN A 34 -23.06 6.42 7.35
N SER A 35 -23.67 6.07 6.21
CA SER A 35 -23.76 4.68 5.74
C SER A 35 -22.36 4.08 5.71
N THR A 36 -22.15 2.96 6.39
CA THR A 36 -20.84 2.32 6.54
C THR A 36 -21.04 0.85 6.85
N PHE A 37 -20.11 0.00 6.41
CA PHE A 37 -20.00 -1.38 6.86
C PHE A 37 -18.55 -1.77 7.07
N SER A 38 -18.32 -2.65 8.05
CA SER A 38 -16.98 -3.08 8.43
C SER A 38 -16.97 -4.53 8.89
N ILE A 39 -15.81 -5.14 8.77
CA ILE A 39 -15.42 -6.36 9.46
C ILE A 39 -14.23 -6.06 10.37
N LEU A 40 -14.28 -6.55 11.60
CA LEU A 40 -13.21 -6.50 12.59
C LEU A 40 -12.92 -7.93 13.03
N ALA A 41 -11.65 -8.35 13.04
CA ALA A 41 -11.28 -9.73 13.35
C ALA A 41 -9.90 -9.84 14.02
N TYR A 42 -9.67 -10.99 14.64
CA TYR A 42 -8.41 -11.39 15.27
C TYR A 42 -7.94 -12.74 14.70
N ASP A 43 -6.67 -12.81 14.31
CA ASP A 43 -5.99 -14.05 13.96
C ASP A 43 -5.06 -14.46 15.12
N GLU A 44 -5.49 -15.46 15.88
CA GLU A 44 -4.76 -15.97 17.06
C GLU A 44 -3.39 -16.55 16.70
N ASN A 45 -3.26 -17.19 15.53
CA ASN A 45 -2.00 -17.82 15.12
C ASN A 45 -0.96 -16.75 14.77
N ALA A 46 -1.39 -15.72 14.04
CA ALA A 46 -0.52 -14.61 13.64
C ALA A 46 -0.36 -13.56 14.76
N LYS A 47 -1.24 -13.57 15.78
CA LYS A 47 -1.39 -12.53 16.80
C LYS A 47 -1.62 -11.15 16.17
N GLU A 48 -2.57 -11.11 15.24
CA GLU A 48 -2.92 -9.92 14.45
C GLU A 48 -4.38 -9.52 14.64
N TRP A 49 -4.63 -8.22 14.79
CA TRP A 49 -5.96 -7.62 14.76
C TRP A 49 -6.11 -6.85 13.47
N GLY A 50 -7.28 -6.91 12.86
CA GLY A 50 -7.51 -6.18 11.64
C GLY A 50 -8.95 -5.71 11.46
N ILE A 51 -9.08 -4.61 10.73
CA ILE A 51 -10.35 -3.98 10.39
C ILE A 51 -10.34 -3.69 8.90
N ALA A 52 -11.40 -4.10 8.20
CA ALA A 52 -11.72 -3.62 6.87
C ALA A 52 -13.06 -2.89 6.88
N VAL A 53 -13.14 -1.74 6.23
CA VAL A 53 -14.30 -0.85 6.29
C VAL A 53 -14.51 -0.14 4.96
N ALA A 54 -15.76 0.14 4.61
CA ALA A 54 -16.14 0.95 3.47
C ALA A 54 -17.33 1.86 3.77
N THR A 55 -17.37 2.99 3.09
CA THR A 55 -18.43 3.99 3.20
C THR A 55 -18.65 4.73 1.86
N ASN A 56 -19.73 5.51 1.80
CA ASN A 56 -20.00 6.47 0.73
C ASN A 56 -19.71 7.91 1.17
N ASN A 57 -18.63 8.06 1.92
CA ASN A 57 -18.02 9.30 2.38
C ASN A 57 -16.48 9.18 2.20
N ILE A 58 -15.73 10.25 2.40
CA ILE A 58 -14.28 10.26 2.25
C ILE A 58 -13.55 9.69 3.48
N TYR A 59 -12.33 9.21 3.28
CA TYR A 59 -11.31 8.86 4.29
C TYR A 59 -11.66 7.90 5.44
N VAL A 60 -12.63 6.99 5.28
CA VAL A 60 -13.19 6.20 6.39
C VAL A 60 -12.20 5.48 7.31
N GLY A 61 -11.06 5.02 6.76
CA GLY A 61 -10.00 4.37 7.53
C GLY A 61 -9.48 5.24 8.69
N ASN A 62 -9.49 6.56 8.54
CA ASN A 62 -9.07 7.49 9.60
C ASN A 62 -10.01 7.52 10.79
N SER A 63 -11.32 7.46 10.54
CA SER A 63 -12.33 7.77 11.55
C SER A 63 -12.78 6.55 12.34
N THR A 64 -12.70 5.36 11.75
CA THR A 64 -13.39 4.17 12.27
C THR A 64 -12.46 3.05 12.74
N ILE A 65 -11.16 3.13 12.51
CA ILE A 65 -10.22 2.04 12.77
C ILE A 65 -9.36 2.35 13.99
N TYR A 66 -9.50 1.54 15.04
CA TYR A 66 -8.68 1.65 16.24
C TYR A 66 -8.12 0.28 16.59
N ILE A 67 -6.80 0.13 16.52
CA ILE A 67 -6.12 -1.15 16.79
C ILE A 67 -4.90 -0.87 17.67
N GLN A 68 -4.86 -1.54 18.81
CA GLN A 68 -3.72 -1.58 19.72
C GLN A 68 -3.36 -3.05 19.96
N PRO A 69 -2.28 -3.56 19.33
CA PRO A 69 -1.83 -4.94 19.54
C PRO A 69 -1.71 -5.27 21.03
N GLU A 70 -1.96 -6.54 21.37
CA GLU A 70 -2.01 -7.08 22.75
C GLU A 70 -3.19 -6.62 23.63
N LEU A 71 -3.85 -5.51 23.31
CA LEU A 71 -5.09 -5.11 23.96
C LEU A 71 -6.32 -5.55 23.17
N GLY A 72 -6.40 -5.13 21.90
CA GLY A 72 -7.57 -5.39 21.07
C GLY A 72 -7.76 -4.40 19.94
N ALA A 73 -8.97 -4.37 19.40
CA ALA A 73 -9.39 -3.44 18.38
C ALA A 73 -10.85 -3.00 18.58
N PHE A 74 -11.15 -1.79 18.10
CA PHE A 74 -12.49 -1.20 18.11
C PHE A 74 -12.82 -0.61 16.73
N SER A 75 -14.07 -0.74 16.32
CA SER A 75 -14.64 -0.04 15.16
C SER A 75 -15.88 0.73 15.57
N VAL A 76 -15.95 2.01 15.20
CA VAL A 76 -17.06 2.90 15.53
C VAL A 76 -17.57 3.59 14.26
N ILE A 77 -18.80 3.27 13.86
CA ILE A 77 -19.41 3.70 12.59
C ILE A 77 -20.81 4.32 12.83
N ALA A 78 -21.50 4.69 11.75
CA ALA A 78 -22.70 5.53 11.76
C ALA A 78 -22.37 6.95 12.23
N GLU A 79 -22.78 7.36 13.43
CA GLU A 79 -22.29 8.57 14.08
C GLU A 79 -21.03 8.26 14.91
N THR A 80 -19.86 8.41 14.28
CA THR A 80 -18.57 8.03 14.87
C THR A 80 -18.25 8.82 16.15
N GLU A 81 -17.79 8.10 17.19
CA GLU A 81 -17.30 8.68 18.45
C GLU A 81 -16.02 7.97 18.92
N PRO A 82 -14.85 8.61 18.76
CA PRO A 82 -13.56 8.03 19.14
C PRO A 82 -13.44 7.63 20.62
N LYS A 83 -14.23 8.22 21.53
CA LYS A 83 -14.21 7.88 22.97
C LYS A 83 -14.42 6.39 23.24
N TYR A 84 -15.20 5.68 22.41
CA TYR A 84 -15.38 4.23 22.55
C TYR A 84 -14.07 3.44 22.46
N ALA A 85 -13.17 3.86 21.56
CA ALA A 85 -11.85 3.24 21.45
C ALA A 85 -10.90 3.74 22.54
N ILE A 86 -10.84 5.07 22.75
CA ILE A 86 -9.91 5.70 23.71
C ILE A 86 -10.15 5.19 25.14
N GLU A 87 -11.39 5.20 25.60
CA GLU A 87 -11.76 4.69 26.92
C GLU A 87 -11.85 3.15 26.93
N GLY A 88 -12.19 2.55 25.79
CA GLY A 88 -12.20 1.09 25.63
C GLY A 88 -10.84 0.47 25.90
N PHE A 89 -9.76 1.01 25.32
CA PHE A 89 -8.40 0.52 25.56
C PHE A 89 -7.96 0.69 27.02
N LYS A 90 -8.34 1.77 27.69
CA LYS A 90 -8.08 1.96 29.13
C LYS A 90 -8.75 0.85 29.95
N LYS A 91 -10.03 0.57 29.67
CA LYS A 91 -10.80 -0.48 30.35
C LYS A 91 -10.22 -1.87 30.11
N LEU A 92 -9.77 -2.17 28.88
CA LEU A 92 -9.06 -3.43 28.60
C LEU A 92 -7.76 -3.54 29.41
N THR A 93 -7.03 -2.44 29.56
CA THR A 93 -5.81 -2.38 30.40
C THR A 93 -6.13 -2.62 31.89
N GLU A 94 -7.29 -2.17 32.35
CA GLU A 94 -7.82 -2.42 33.71
C GLU A 94 -8.35 -3.85 33.90
N GLY A 95 -8.27 -4.71 32.89
CA GLY A 95 -8.70 -6.11 32.95
C GLY A 95 -10.18 -6.35 32.68
N LYS A 96 -10.92 -5.32 32.22
CA LYS A 96 -12.31 -5.49 31.79
C LYS A 96 -12.39 -6.30 30.51
N SER A 97 -13.47 -7.08 30.36
CA SER A 97 -13.80 -7.70 29.09
C SER A 97 -14.18 -6.67 28.02
N ILE A 98 -14.08 -7.03 26.74
CA ILE A 98 -14.50 -6.16 25.64
C ILE A 98 -15.96 -5.68 25.75
N LYS A 99 -16.82 -6.55 26.28
CA LYS A 99 -18.23 -6.25 26.50
C LYS A 99 -18.42 -5.20 27.59
N GLU A 100 -17.74 -5.35 28.72
CA GLU A 100 -17.76 -4.36 29.81
C GLU A 100 -17.18 -3.03 29.34
N ALA A 101 -16.05 -3.06 28.62
CA ALA A 101 -15.41 -1.87 28.08
C ALA A 101 -16.37 -1.03 27.22
N ILE A 102 -17.04 -1.67 26.25
CA ILE A 102 -18.01 -0.99 25.37
C ILE A 102 -19.27 -0.57 26.13
N THR A 103 -19.79 -1.43 27.03
CA THR A 103 -21.03 -1.16 27.77
C THR A 103 -20.88 0.02 28.74
N GLU A 104 -19.75 0.13 29.44
CA GLU A 104 -19.49 1.24 30.35
C GLU A 104 -19.38 2.57 29.61
N VAL A 105 -18.75 2.61 28.43
CA VAL A 105 -18.73 3.84 27.61
C VAL A 105 -20.14 4.16 27.09
N LYS A 106 -20.86 3.15 26.62
CA LYS A 106 -22.24 3.29 26.12
C LYS A 106 -23.20 3.87 27.16
N ASN A 107 -23.08 3.47 28.42
CA ASN A 107 -23.96 3.95 29.49
C ASN A 107 -23.76 5.44 29.81
N ASN A 108 -22.67 6.05 29.36
CA ASN A 108 -22.34 7.46 29.53
C ASN A 108 -22.45 8.26 28.22
N ASP A 109 -23.04 7.69 27.17
CA ASP A 109 -23.22 8.31 25.87
C ASP A 109 -24.71 8.45 25.55
N ASP A 110 -25.25 9.65 25.76
CA ASP A 110 -26.66 9.99 25.47
C ASP A 110 -27.02 9.78 23.99
N GLU A 111 -26.01 9.74 23.12
CA GLU A 111 -26.16 9.58 21.68
C GLU A 111 -25.88 8.14 21.18
N ALA A 112 -25.70 7.18 22.10
CA ALA A 112 -25.41 5.78 21.75
C ALA A 112 -26.43 5.14 20.79
N ASN A 113 -27.67 5.65 20.77
CA ASN A 113 -28.72 5.15 19.88
C ASN A 113 -28.49 5.47 18.38
N TYR A 114 -27.53 6.32 18.05
CA TYR A 114 -27.18 6.73 16.69
C TYR A 114 -25.86 6.14 16.19
N ARG A 115 -25.25 5.27 17.01
CA ARG A 115 -23.92 4.70 16.77
C ARG A 115 -23.98 3.21 16.50
N GLN A 116 -22.90 2.73 15.91
CA GLN A 116 -22.60 1.31 15.80
C GLN A 116 -21.18 1.11 16.30
N VAL A 117 -21.01 0.26 17.31
CA VAL A 117 -19.70 -0.01 17.92
C VAL A 117 -19.47 -1.51 17.93
N SER A 118 -18.29 -1.94 17.51
CA SER A 118 -17.78 -3.29 17.72
C SER A 118 -16.37 -3.26 18.30
N GLY A 119 -15.99 -4.34 18.97
CA GLY A 119 -14.64 -4.54 19.43
C GLY A 119 -14.31 -6.01 19.64
N ILE A 120 -13.01 -6.26 19.70
CA ILE A 120 -12.42 -7.57 19.96
C ILE A 120 -11.24 -7.38 20.91
N ASP A 121 -11.13 -8.21 21.95
CA ASP A 121 -9.99 -8.19 22.86
C ASP A 121 -8.86 -9.11 22.38
N SER A 122 -7.76 -9.16 23.15
CA SER A 122 -6.61 -9.99 22.82
C SER A 122 -6.80 -11.49 23.02
N LYS A 123 -7.93 -11.90 23.60
CA LYS A 123 -8.34 -13.30 23.72
C LYS A 123 -9.32 -13.70 22.60
N GLY A 124 -9.62 -12.79 21.66
CA GLY A 124 -10.57 -13.02 20.58
C GLY A 124 -12.04 -12.91 21.00
N ASN A 125 -12.34 -12.48 22.23
CA ASN A 125 -13.73 -12.24 22.61
C ASN A 125 -14.25 -11.03 21.83
N VAL A 126 -15.47 -11.16 21.31
CA VAL A 126 -16.11 -10.11 20.50
C VAL A 126 -17.33 -9.53 21.19
N TYR A 127 -17.55 -8.24 21.00
CA TYR A 127 -18.80 -7.59 21.36
C TYR A 127 -19.14 -6.48 20.38
N ALA A 128 -20.42 -6.29 20.11
CA ALA A 128 -20.92 -5.19 19.31
C ALA A 128 -22.33 -4.77 19.74
N PHE A 129 -22.73 -3.57 19.35
CA PHE A 129 -24.12 -3.15 19.40
C PHE A 129 -24.47 -2.21 18.24
N THR A 130 -25.72 -2.31 17.77
CA THR A 130 -26.35 -1.31 16.90
C THR A 130 -27.30 -0.42 17.69
N GLY A 131 -27.13 0.90 17.56
CA GLY A 131 -28.00 1.91 18.16
C GLY A 131 -29.45 1.79 17.69
N LYS A 132 -30.40 1.86 18.63
CA LYS A 132 -31.82 1.58 18.37
C LYS A 132 -32.49 2.54 17.39
N SER A 133 -31.96 3.75 17.24
CA SER A 133 -32.53 4.71 16.30
C SER A 133 -32.27 4.26 14.86
N LEU A 134 -31.15 3.58 14.58
CA LEU A 134 -30.70 3.27 13.21
C LEU A 134 -31.71 2.46 12.39
N LYS A 135 -32.65 1.75 13.04
CA LYS A 135 -33.77 1.04 12.40
C LYS A 135 -34.74 1.94 11.61
N TYR A 136 -34.75 3.25 11.87
CA TYR A 136 -35.63 4.20 11.18
C TYR A 136 -35.03 4.73 9.86
N TRP A 137 -33.76 4.43 9.58
CA TRP A 137 -33.14 4.77 8.30
C TRP A 137 -33.41 3.67 7.27
N LYS A 138 -33.39 4.03 5.98
CA LYS A 138 -33.53 3.07 4.89
C LYS A 138 -32.36 2.07 4.87
N GLY A 139 -32.67 0.82 4.53
CA GLY A 139 -31.73 -0.29 4.51
C GLY A 139 -31.53 -0.90 5.90
N ASN A 140 -30.79 -2.00 5.95
CA ASN A 140 -30.57 -2.72 7.20
C ASN A 140 -29.44 -2.12 8.01
N SER A 141 -29.62 -2.12 9.32
CA SER A 141 -28.60 -1.75 10.31
C SER A 141 -28.53 -2.84 11.36
N THR A 142 -27.45 -3.62 11.36
CA THR A 142 -27.27 -4.77 12.26
C THR A 142 -25.79 -5.17 12.36
N GLU A 143 -25.53 -6.15 13.22
CA GLU A 143 -24.26 -6.81 13.47
C GLU A 143 -24.43 -8.34 13.41
N ILE A 144 -23.37 -9.06 13.04
CA ILE A 144 -23.25 -10.52 13.16
C ILE A 144 -21.92 -10.80 13.87
N LEU A 145 -21.99 -11.52 14.98
CA LEU A 145 -20.83 -11.93 15.78
C LEU A 145 -20.49 -13.38 15.41
N GLY A 146 -19.22 -13.65 15.17
CA GLY A 146 -18.70 -15.01 15.00
C GLY A 146 -17.45 -15.22 15.83
N THR A 147 -16.81 -16.39 15.68
CA THR A 147 -15.58 -16.71 16.40
C THR A 147 -14.44 -15.83 15.93
N ASN A 148 -13.92 -14.97 16.83
CA ASN A 148 -12.84 -14.03 16.57
C ASN A 148 -13.12 -12.98 15.48
N TYR A 149 -14.40 -12.69 15.18
CA TYR A 149 -14.75 -11.59 14.27
C TYR A 149 -16.15 -11.01 14.52
N VAL A 150 -16.34 -9.78 14.06
CA VAL A 150 -17.65 -9.13 13.93
C VAL A 150 -17.76 -8.51 12.54
N VAL A 151 -18.90 -8.70 11.89
CA VAL A 151 -19.32 -7.88 10.75
C VAL A 151 -20.47 -6.99 11.18
N MET A 152 -20.47 -5.73 10.78
CA MET A 152 -21.55 -4.81 11.11
C MET A 152 -21.69 -3.70 10.06
N GLY A 153 -22.85 -3.07 10.00
CA GLY A 153 -23.05 -1.87 9.20
C GLY A 153 -24.48 -1.37 9.17
N ASN A 154 -24.67 -0.23 8.52
CA ASN A 154 -25.95 0.48 8.44
C ASN A 154 -26.26 0.96 7.03
N GLN A 155 -27.57 1.09 6.75
CA GLN A 155 -28.12 1.42 5.44
C GLN A 155 -27.64 0.46 4.35
N LEU A 156 -27.66 -0.84 4.65
CA LEU A 156 -27.17 -1.91 3.78
C LEU A 156 -28.31 -2.62 3.03
N ALA A 157 -27.97 -3.24 1.91
CA ALA A 157 -28.78 -4.27 1.30
C ALA A 157 -28.79 -5.55 2.17
N ASP A 158 -29.86 -6.33 2.08
CA ASP A 158 -30.18 -7.41 3.02
C ASP A 158 -29.07 -8.47 3.20
N GLU A 159 -28.49 -8.94 2.11
CA GLU A 159 -27.52 -10.05 2.14
C GLU A 159 -26.07 -9.61 2.44
N THR A 160 -25.83 -8.30 2.56
CA THR A 160 -24.47 -7.73 2.70
C THR A 160 -23.68 -8.38 3.83
N LEU A 161 -24.22 -8.37 5.06
CA LEU A 161 -23.47 -8.88 6.22
C LEU A 161 -23.39 -10.42 6.25
N ARG A 162 -24.42 -11.11 5.72
CA ARG A 162 -24.40 -12.57 5.62
C ARG A 162 -23.25 -13.02 4.71
N GLU A 163 -23.12 -12.42 3.54
CA GLU A 163 -22.06 -12.78 2.60
C GLU A 163 -20.67 -12.35 3.09
N MET A 164 -20.56 -11.23 3.83
CA MET A 164 -19.31 -10.87 4.52
C MET A 164 -18.87 -11.93 5.53
N SER A 165 -19.77 -12.34 6.44
CA SER A 165 -19.51 -13.33 7.48
C SER A 165 -19.13 -14.68 6.87
N LYS A 166 -19.98 -15.20 5.96
CA LYS A 166 -19.74 -16.46 5.24
C LYS A 166 -18.42 -16.45 4.47
N THR A 167 -18.09 -15.35 3.80
CA THR A 167 -16.83 -15.25 3.05
C THR A 167 -15.62 -15.25 3.97
N PHE A 168 -15.68 -14.53 5.10
CA PHE A 168 -14.57 -14.49 6.05
C PHE A 168 -14.27 -15.88 6.63
N GLU A 169 -15.30 -16.63 7.02
CA GLU A 169 -15.19 -17.99 7.57
C GLU A 169 -14.60 -18.99 6.57
N ASN A 170 -14.95 -18.87 5.28
CA ASN A 170 -14.51 -19.81 4.24
C ASN A 170 -13.20 -19.37 3.55
N SER A 171 -12.72 -18.16 3.81
CA SER A 171 -11.51 -17.62 3.19
C SER A 171 -10.23 -18.12 3.84
N LYS A 172 -9.21 -18.41 3.03
CA LYS A 172 -7.86 -18.80 3.45
C LYS A 172 -6.84 -17.71 3.14
N GLY A 173 -5.71 -17.71 3.83
CA GLY A 173 -4.63 -16.75 3.62
C GLY A 173 -4.43 -15.87 4.84
N THR A 174 -3.70 -14.78 4.64
CA THR A 174 -3.43 -13.79 5.70
C THR A 174 -4.70 -13.12 6.19
N LEU A 175 -4.67 -12.55 7.40
CA LEU A 175 -5.81 -11.81 7.95
C LEU A 175 -6.26 -10.68 7.01
N ALA A 176 -5.31 -9.93 6.43
CA ALA A 176 -5.60 -8.84 5.50
C ALA A 176 -6.35 -9.30 4.23
N GLU A 177 -5.95 -10.42 3.63
CA GLU A 177 -6.63 -10.98 2.46
C GLU A 177 -8.06 -11.43 2.80
N ARG A 178 -8.23 -12.08 3.97
CA ARG A 178 -9.53 -12.57 4.44
C ARG A 178 -10.49 -11.40 4.72
N LEU A 179 -10.02 -10.35 5.38
CA LEU A 179 -10.77 -9.12 5.63
C LEU A 179 -11.19 -8.43 4.34
N LEU A 180 -10.27 -8.26 3.38
CA LEU A 180 -10.56 -7.64 2.10
C LEU A 180 -11.59 -8.44 1.29
N ARG A 181 -11.46 -9.78 1.23
CA ARG A 181 -12.42 -10.64 0.55
C ARG A 181 -13.81 -10.56 1.16
N SER A 182 -13.90 -10.55 2.49
CA SER A 182 -15.15 -10.33 3.20
C SER A 182 -15.79 -8.99 2.80
N LEU A 183 -15.02 -7.90 2.86
CA LEU A 183 -15.49 -6.57 2.49
C LEU A 183 -16.00 -6.50 1.03
N ILE A 184 -15.27 -7.11 0.08
CA ILE A 184 -15.66 -7.19 -1.33
C ILE A 184 -16.94 -8.03 -1.51
N ALA A 185 -17.07 -9.16 -0.80
CA ALA A 185 -18.27 -9.98 -0.87
C ALA A 185 -19.51 -9.22 -0.39
N GLY A 186 -19.39 -8.45 0.70
CA GLY A 186 -20.45 -7.55 1.15
C GLY A 186 -20.86 -6.54 0.08
N GLN A 187 -19.88 -5.89 -0.56
CA GLN A 187 -20.17 -4.97 -1.66
C GLN A 187 -20.87 -5.65 -2.85
N ASN A 188 -20.48 -6.88 -3.18
CA ASN A 188 -21.09 -7.64 -4.29
C ASN A 188 -22.50 -8.13 -3.95
N ALA A 189 -22.81 -8.34 -2.67
CA ALA A 189 -24.13 -8.67 -2.15
C ALA A 189 -25.07 -7.44 -2.03
N GLY A 190 -24.65 -6.28 -2.56
CA GLY A 190 -25.43 -5.04 -2.62
C GLY A 190 -24.79 -3.91 -1.82
N GLY A 191 -24.03 -4.23 -0.76
CA GLY A 191 -23.31 -3.26 0.05
C GLY A 191 -24.22 -2.16 0.60
N GLN A 192 -23.72 -0.93 0.56
CA GLN A 192 -24.48 0.25 0.96
C GLN A 192 -25.48 0.62 -0.13
N ILE A 193 -26.74 0.87 0.25
CA ILE A 193 -27.80 1.24 -0.71
C ILE A 193 -27.61 2.63 -1.33
N SER A 194 -26.62 3.38 -0.86
CA SER A 194 -26.40 4.77 -1.21
C SER A 194 -25.17 5.01 -2.09
N GLY A 195 -24.34 3.99 -2.34
CA GLY A 195 -23.14 4.11 -3.17
C GLY A 195 -21.86 3.70 -2.44
N LYS A 196 -20.71 4.14 -2.97
CA LYS A 196 -19.37 3.82 -2.46
C LYS A 196 -18.41 4.96 -2.81
N GLN A 197 -17.51 5.28 -1.88
CA GLN A 197 -16.55 6.38 -2.07
C GLN A 197 -15.18 6.09 -1.48
N SER A 198 -15.10 5.51 -0.28
CA SER A 198 -13.83 5.17 0.36
C SER A 198 -13.85 3.80 1.03
N ALA A 199 -12.68 3.19 1.15
CA ALA A 199 -12.48 1.90 1.80
C ALA A 199 -11.07 1.78 2.38
N ALA A 200 -10.91 0.97 3.43
CA ALA A 200 -9.62 0.74 4.06
C ALA A 200 -9.51 -0.71 4.58
N VAL A 201 -8.29 -1.23 4.62
CA VAL A 201 -7.91 -2.43 5.39
C VAL A 201 -6.68 -2.08 6.21
N VAL A 202 -6.78 -2.25 7.53
CA VAL A 202 -5.67 -2.06 8.46
C VAL A 202 -5.51 -3.33 9.27
N VAL A 203 -4.29 -3.85 9.35
CA VAL A 203 -3.92 -5.02 10.17
C VAL A 203 -2.69 -4.66 10.99
N LYS A 204 -2.79 -4.88 12.31
CA LYS A 204 -1.66 -4.72 13.22
C LYS A 204 -1.40 -5.98 14.04
N GLY A 205 -0.12 -6.38 14.12
CA GLY A 205 0.33 -7.56 14.88
C GLY A 205 1.38 -7.25 15.94
N THR A 206 1.51 -8.11 16.94
CA THR A 206 2.52 -7.99 18.01
C THR A 206 3.94 -8.21 17.50
N ASN A 207 4.10 -9.06 16.48
CA ASN A 207 5.39 -9.45 15.92
C ASN A 207 5.74 -8.66 14.65
N ASN A 208 4.95 -7.62 14.34
CA ASN A 208 5.12 -6.83 13.13
C ASN A 208 5.89 -5.54 13.47
N GLU A 209 7.07 -5.41 12.87
CA GLU A 209 7.79 -4.13 12.79
C GLU A 209 6.92 -3.06 12.12
N TRP A 210 7.22 -1.78 12.35
CA TRP A 210 6.41 -0.65 11.85
C TRP A 210 6.21 -0.68 10.32
N TYR A 211 7.16 -1.23 9.56
CA TYR A 211 7.11 -1.34 8.10
C TYR A 211 6.39 -2.60 7.57
N ASN A 212 6.00 -3.51 8.47
CA ASN A 212 5.26 -4.75 8.16
C ASN A 212 3.79 -4.66 8.58
N GLN A 213 3.38 -3.60 9.28
CA GLN A 213 1.97 -3.32 9.54
C GLN A 213 1.27 -2.95 8.23
N ILE A 214 0.03 -3.43 8.04
CA ILE A 214 -0.76 -3.12 6.86
C ILE A 214 -1.67 -1.96 7.21
N ASP A 215 -1.54 -0.85 6.47
CA ASP A 215 -2.45 0.28 6.49
C ASP A 215 -2.67 0.71 5.05
N LEU A 216 -3.71 0.14 4.41
CA LEU A 216 -4.05 0.40 3.02
C LEU A 216 -5.38 1.14 2.98
N ARG A 217 -5.37 2.32 2.36
CA ARG A 217 -6.50 3.24 2.36
C ARG A 217 -6.75 3.80 0.98
N VAL A 218 -8.01 3.74 0.56
CA VAL A 218 -8.54 4.46 -0.59
C VAL A 218 -9.52 5.49 -0.04
N ASP A 219 -9.01 6.69 0.21
CA ASP A 219 -9.79 7.74 0.88
C ASP A 219 -10.83 8.40 -0.05
N ASN A 220 -10.70 8.22 -1.37
CA ASN A 220 -11.63 8.72 -2.38
C ASN A 220 -11.44 7.98 -3.72
N SER A 221 -12.45 7.25 -4.19
CA SER A 221 -12.46 6.63 -5.52
C SER A 221 -13.86 6.27 -5.98
N LYS A 222 -14.05 6.15 -7.30
CA LYS A 222 -15.26 5.54 -7.90
C LYS A 222 -15.27 4.02 -7.77
N THR A 223 -14.09 3.41 -7.60
CA THR A 223 -13.88 1.96 -7.52
C THR A 223 -13.07 1.59 -6.27
N PRO A 224 -13.47 2.02 -5.06
CA PRO A 224 -12.60 1.95 -3.87
C PRO A 224 -12.17 0.52 -3.53
N PHE A 225 -13.04 -0.47 -3.73
CA PHE A 225 -12.71 -1.89 -3.50
C PHE A 225 -11.68 -2.46 -4.49
N LYS A 226 -11.77 -2.06 -5.76
CA LYS A 226 -10.80 -2.46 -6.79
C LYS A 226 -9.44 -1.84 -6.50
N ASP A 227 -9.44 -0.56 -6.17
CA ASP A 227 -8.22 0.19 -5.88
C ASP A 227 -7.57 -0.34 -4.59
N LEU A 228 -8.37 -0.70 -3.58
CA LEU A 228 -7.87 -1.32 -2.35
C LEU A 228 -7.29 -2.73 -2.62
N GLN A 229 -7.88 -3.50 -3.53
CA GLN A 229 -7.30 -4.75 -4.02
C GLN A 229 -5.98 -4.52 -4.77
N THR A 230 -5.88 -3.45 -5.56
CA THR A 230 -4.61 -3.07 -6.21
C THR A 230 -3.53 -2.75 -5.18
N LEU A 231 -3.85 -1.98 -4.13
CA LEU A 231 -2.91 -1.71 -3.03
C LEU A 231 -2.48 -3.01 -2.32
N MET A 232 -3.42 -3.93 -2.08
CA MET A 232 -3.12 -5.24 -1.50
C MET A 232 -2.18 -6.07 -2.40
N ASN A 233 -2.41 -6.02 -3.71
CA ASN A 233 -1.55 -6.65 -4.70
C ASN A 233 -0.15 -6.04 -4.69
N TYR A 234 -0.01 -4.71 -4.60
CA TYR A 234 1.30 -4.07 -4.51
C TYR A 234 2.08 -4.47 -3.27
N HIS A 235 1.39 -4.52 -2.12
CA HIS A 235 1.99 -4.96 -0.86
C HIS A 235 2.55 -6.39 -0.97
N TYR A 236 1.72 -7.36 -1.33
CA TYR A 236 2.15 -8.76 -1.41
C TYR A 236 3.04 -9.04 -2.62
N GLY A 237 2.83 -8.37 -3.75
CA GLY A 237 3.66 -8.50 -4.95
C GLY A 237 5.11 -8.14 -4.68
N ARG A 238 5.38 -7.09 -3.90
CA ARG A 238 6.73 -6.73 -3.45
C ARG A 238 7.36 -7.83 -2.59
N ILE A 239 6.57 -8.46 -1.71
CA ILE A 239 7.01 -9.58 -0.88
C ILE A 239 7.33 -10.80 -1.75
N ARG A 240 6.47 -11.12 -2.73
CA ARG A 240 6.69 -12.21 -3.69
C ARG A 240 7.95 -11.99 -4.52
N LEU A 241 8.22 -10.74 -4.93
CA LEU A 241 9.43 -10.40 -5.66
C LEU A 241 10.69 -10.66 -4.82
N ASN A 242 10.69 -10.29 -3.54
CA ASN A 242 11.80 -10.61 -2.63
C ASN A 242 11.93 -12.13 -2.40
N GLN A 243 10.81 -12.83 -2.22
CA GLN A 243 10.79 -14.29 -2.07
C GLN A 243 11.33 -15.01 -3.31
N ALA A 244 11.14 -14.46 -4.51
CA ALA A 244 11.72 -14.99 -5.74
C ALA A 244 13.25 -14.92 -5.70
N ILE A 245 13.81 -13.77 -5.30
CA ILE A 245 15.25 -13.57 -5.17
C ILE A 245 15.84 -14.55 -4.16
N TYR A 246 15.28 -14.61 -2.94
CA TYR A 246 15.77 -15.52 -1.91
C TYR A 246 15.69 -16.99 -2.34
N ALA A 247 14.57 -17.40 -2.96
CA ALA A 247 14.45 -18.77 -3.45
C ALA A 247 15.49 -19.10 -4.53
N LYS A 248 15.88 -18.13 -5.37
CA LYS A 248 16.96 -18.30 -6.35
C LYS A 248 18.32 -18.42 -5.67
N GLU A 249 18.61 -17.57 -4.68
CA GLU A 249 19.86 -17.62 -3.89
C GLU A 249 20.01 -18.95 -3.15
N ASP A 250 18.90 -19.52 -2.66
CA ASP A 250 18.84 -20.85 -2.05
C ASP A 250 18.89 -22.01 -3.08
N GLY A 251 19.02 -21.72 -4.38
CA GLY A 251 19.05 -22.71 -5.45
C GLY A 251 17.69 -23.35 -5.81
N ASN A 252 16.59 -22.87 -5.22
CA ASN A 252 15.24 -23.37 -5.50
C ASN A 252 14.58 -22.62 -6.67
N MET A 253 15.06 -22.89 -7.88
CA MET A 253 14.59 -22.22 -9.10
C MET A 253 13.09 -22.37 -9.36
N LYS A 254 12.50 -23.53 -9.09
CA LYS A 254 11.05 -23.74 -9.27
C LYS A 254 10.22 -22.78 -8.43
N ARG A 255 10.58 -22.63 -7.15
CA ARG A 255 9.92 -21.67 -6.25
C ARG A 255 10.20 -20.24 -6.69
N ALA A 256 11.43 -19.96 -7.12
CA ALA A 256 11.84 -18.64 -7.56
C ALA A 256 10.99 -18.14 -8.75
N GLU A 257 10.86 -18.96 -9.79
CA GLU A 257 10.05 -18.66 -10.98
C GLU A 257 8.57 -18.50 -10.64
N GLN A 258 8.03 -19.39 -9.81
CA GLN A 258 6.65 -19.26 -9.35
C GLN A 258 6.40 -17.93 -8.64
N LYS A 259 7.30 -17.53 -7.73
CA LYS A 259 7.16 -16.29 -6.97
C LYS A 259 7.39 -15.05 -7.83
N LEU A 260 8.27 -15.12 -8.82
CA LEU A 260 8.44 -14.05 -9.79
C LEU A 260 7.16 -13.84 -10.61
N ALA A 261 6.57 -14.91 -11.16
CA ALA A 261 5.33 -14.83 -11.92
C ALA A 261 4.16 -14.29 -11.09
N GLU A 262 4.02 -14.74 -9.83
CA GLU A 262 3.06 -14.17 -8.88
C GLU A 262 3.29 -12.66 -8.71
N ALA A 263 4.53 -12.23 -8.42
CA ALA A 263 4.88 -10.83 -8.22
C ALA A 263 4.56 -9.96 -9.45
N GLU A 264 4.96 -10.43 -10.63
CA GLU A 264 4.75 -9.72 -11.90
C GLU A 264 3.27 -9.43 -12.15
N SER A 265 2.39 -10.40 -11.93
CA SER A 265 0.95 -10.20 -12.09
C SER A 265 0.38 -9.17 -11.10
N MET A 266 0.91 -9.14 -9.88
CA MET A 266 0.41 -8.30 -8.79
C MET A 266 0.91 -6.86 -8.88
N LEU A 267 2.05 -6.62 -9.51
CA LEU A 267 2.74 -5.31 -9.50
C LEU A 267 2.39 -4.43 -10.71
N ILE A 268 1.52 -4.88 -11.61
CA ILE A 268 1.07 -4.11 -12.77
C ILE A 268 0.40 -2.80 -12.33
N GLY A 269 0.83 -1.69 -12.94
CA GLY A 269 0.41 -0.31 -12.68
C GLY A 269 1.28 0.45 -11.69
N TRP A 270 2.22 -0.21 -11.00
CA TRP A 270 3.17 0.47 -10.10
C TRP A 270 4.47 0.79 -10.83
N THR A 271 4.47 1.81 -11.69
CA THR A 271 5.64 2.16 -12.54
C THR A 271 6.95 2.35 -11.77
N GLY A 272 6.89 2.78 -10.50
CA GLY A 272 8.06 2.92 -9.63
C GLY A 272 8.74 1.61 -9.22
N ILE A 273 8.06 0.47 -9.26
CA ILE A 273 8.66 -0.84 -8.96
C ILE A 273 9.23 -1.54 -10.19
N TYR A 274 8.86 -1.10 -11.40
CA TYR A 274 9.26 -1.74 -12.65
C TYR A 274 10.78 -1.87 -12.82
N PRO A 275 11.62 -0.87 -12.46
CA PRO A 275 13.07 -1.04 -12.56
C PRO A 275 13.59 -2.24 -11.75
N LYS A 276 12.99 -2.48 -10.57
CA LYS A 276 13.32 -3.64 -9.74
C LYS A 276 12.87 -4.95 -10.39
N ILE A 277 11.65 -5.02 -10.94
CA ILE A 277 11.16 -6.21 -11.64
C ILE A 277 12.04 -6.52 -12.86
N THR A 278 12.42 -5.51 -13.63
CA THR A 278 13.37 -5.63 -14.75
C THR A 278 14.69 -6.21 -14.27
N GLY A 279 15.29 -5.65 -13.21
CA GLY A 279 16.55 -6.15 -12.64
C GLY A 279 16.45 -7.62 -12.16
N VAL A 280 15.33 -8.00 -11.54
CA VAL A 280 15.11 -9.40 -11.12
C VAL A 280 15.02 -10.32 -12.34
N ASN A 281 14.30 -9.93 -13.40
CA ASN A 281 14.26 -10.73 -14.63
C ASN A 281 15.64 -10.91 -15.26
N ILE A 282 16.47 -9.86 -15.28
CA ILE A 282 17.87 -9.96 -15.74
C ILE A 282 18.66 -10.95 -14.89
N ALA A 283 18.55 -10.88 -13.56
CA ALA A 283 19.22 -11.83 -12.67
C ALA A 283 18.75 -13.28 -12.91
N PHE A 284 17.52 -13.46 -13.40
CA PHE A 284 16.96 -14.77 -13.75
C PHE A 284 17.33 -15.23 -15.17
N GLY A 285 17.99 -14.39 -15.99
CA GLY A 285 18.29 -14.67 -17.40
C GLY A 285 17.12 -14.41 -18.34
N ASN A 286 16.05 -13.78 -17.86
CA ASN A 286 14.82 -13.50 -18.62
C ASN A 286 14.91 -12.15 -19.35
N GLU A 287 15.88 -11.99 -20.25
CA GLU A 287 16.17 -10.71 -20.91
C GLU A 287 14.96 -10.15 -21.69
N ASP A 288 14.28 -10.98 -22.49
CA ASP A 288 13.09 -10.58 -23.25
C ASP A 288 11.97 -10.05 -22.32
N THR A 289 11.79 -10.68 -21.16
CA THR A 289 10.79 -10.26 -20.17
C THR A 289 11.20 -8.95 -19.51
N ALA A 290 12.49 -8.77 -19.20
CA ALA A 290 13.02 -7.51 -18.69
C ALA A 290 12.75 -6.36 -19.67
N VAL A 291 12.97 -6.57 -20.96
CA VAL A 291 12.68 -5.60 -22.03
C VAL A 291 11.18 -5.29 -22.13
N LYS A 292 10.30 -6.29 -21.99
CA LYS A 292 8.84 -6.07 -21.93
C LYS A 292 8.45 -5.14 -20.77
N TRP A 293 9.08 -5.29 -19.60
CA TRP A 293 8.85 -4.39 -18.46
C TRP A 293 9.33 -2.97 -18.71
N ILE A 294 10.49 -2.80 -19.36
CA ILE A 294 10.99 -1.47 -19.77
C ILE A 294 9.98 -0.80 -20.72
N LYS A 295 9.56 -1.51 -21.77
CA LYS A 295 8.59 -1.00 -22.75
C LYS A 295 7.25 -0.66 -22.10
N ARG A 296 6.80 -1.46 -21.13
CA ARG A 296 5.59 -1.18 -20.34
C ARG A 296 5.74 0.10 -19.52
N GLY A 297 6.88 0.28 -18.84
CA GLY A 297 7.15 1.51 -18.09
C GLY A 297 7.05 2.76 -18.96
N LEU A 298 7.67 2.73 -20.14
CA LEU A 298 7.60 3.81 -21.12
C LEU A 298 6.18 4.05 -21.68
N ALA A 299 5.41 2.97 -21.90
CA ALA A 299 4.04 3.07 -22.41
C ALA A 299 3.07 3.66 -21.37
N GLU A 300 3.25 3.33 -20.08
CA GLU A 300 2.42 3.84 -18.99
C GLU A 300 2.84 5.25 -18.55
N ASN A 301 4.12 5.59 -18.66
CA ASN A 301 4.67 6.90 -18.35
C ASN A 301 5.85 7.24 -19.27
N PRO A 302 5.72 8.16 -20.23
CA PRO A 302 6.83 8.56 -21.10
C PRO A 302 8.08 9.07 -20.35
N ASN A 303 7.89 9.69 -19.18
CA ASN A 303 9.00 10.18 -18.33
C ASN A 303 9.69 9.05 -17.54
N TRP A 304 9.20 7.82 -17.65
CA TRP A 304 9.89 6.63 -17.13
C TRP A 304 11.25 6.40 -17.80
N SER A 305 11.53 7.10 -18.91
CA SER A 305 12.84 7.17 -19.56
C SER A 305 14.00 7.51 -18.61
N VAL A 306 13.73 8.18 -17.49
CA VAL A 306 14.72 8.43 -16.40
C VAL A 306 15.37 7.15 -15.85
N TYR A 307 14.70 6.00 -15.97
CA TYR A 307 15.22 4.70 -15.51
C TYR A 307 16.00 3.92 -16.58
N ILE A 308 16.12 4.44 -17.82
CA ILE A 308 16.78 3.75 -18.93
C ILE A 308 18.31 3.64 -18.78
N PRO A 309 19.06 4.66 -18.31
CA PRO A 309 20.52 4.59 -18.31
C PRO A 309 21.12 3.39 -17.57
N PRO A 310 20.63 2.97 -16.38
CA PRO A 310 21.07 1.73 -15.75
C PRO A 310 20.93 0.49 -16.64
N PHE A 311 20.01 0.46 -17.60
CA PHE A 311 19.81 -0.66 -18.52
C PHE A 311 20.70 -0.61 -19.78
N TYR A 312 21.74 0.23 -19.80
CA TYR A 312 22.69 0.35 -20.92
C TYR A 312 23.33 -0.99 -21.35
N PHE A 313 23.47 -1.95 -20.45
CA PHE A 313 23.97 -3.29 -20.79
C PHE A 313 23.07 -4.01 -21.82
N LEU A 314 21.80 -3.62 -21.95
CA LEU A 314 20.86 -4.11 -22.96
C LEU A 314 20.93 -3.37 -24.31
N ARG A 315 21.91 -2.47 -24.52
CA ARG A 315 22.04 -1.66 -25.76
C ARG A 315 22.09 -2.47 -27.06
N ASN A 316 22.54 -3.72 -26.98
CA ASN A 316 22.65 -4.61 -28.13
C ASN A 316 21.38 -5.45 -28.36
N HIS A 317 20.42 -5.41 -27.44
CA HIS A 317 19.14 -6.11 -27.60
C HIS A 317 18.33 -5.46 -28.73
N PRO A 318 17.79 -6.22 -29.71
CA PRO A 318 17.13 -5.66 -30.89
C PRO A 318 15.96 -4.71 -30.55
N GLU A 319 15.17 -5.06 -29.54
CA GLU A 319 14.03 -4.23 -29.10
C GLU A 319 14.42 -3.01 -28.26
N MET A 320 15.67 -2.91 -27.81
CA MET A 320 16.19 -1.74 -27.09
C MET A 320 16.80 -0.71 -28.03
N LYS A 321 16.97 -1.06 -29.31
CA LYS A 321 17.41 -0.13 -30.36
C LYS A 321 16.42 1.02 -30.47
N GLY A 322 16.91 2.25 -30.32
CA GLY A 322 16.09 3.45 -30.34
C GLY A 322 15.41 3.79 -29.01
N ILE A 323 15.39 2.87 -28.03
CA ILE A 323 15.04 3.19 -26.64
C ILE A 323 16.26 3.74 -25.91
N ILE A 324 17.40 3.04 -26.01
CA ILE A 324 18.68 3.52 -25.46
C ILE A 324 19.28 4.49 -26.49
N GLN A 325 19.18 5.79 -26.20
CA GLN A 325 19.67 6.89 -27.03
C GLN A 325 20.89 7.54 -26.36
N THR A 326 22.06 6.92 -26.55
CA THR A 326 23.30 7.33 -25.87
C THR A 326 23.81 8.71 -26.27
N ASP A 327 23.39 9.21 -27.44
CA ASP A 327 23.62 10.57 -27.90
C ASP A 327 22.94 11.63 -27.02
N LYS A 328 21.90 11.23 -26.27
CA LYS A 328 21.17 12.09 -25.33
C LYS A 328 21.59 11.93 -23.88
N PHE A 329 22.52 11.02 -23.59
CA PHE A 329 22.93 10.75 -22.20
C PHE A 329 23.75 11.92 -21.66
N GLU A 330 23.33 12.42 -20.49
CA GLU A 330 24.10 13.33 -19.67
C GLU A 330 25.13 12.57 -18.83
N ILE A 331 26.02 13.30 -18.15
CA ILE A 331 27.04 12.71 -17.26
C ILE A 331 26.40 11.76 -16.23
N LYS A 332 25.26 12.14 -15.62
CA LYS A 332 24.56 11.30 -14.63
C LYS A 332 24.00 10.00 -15.22
N ASP A 333 23.62 10.02 -16.49
CA ASP A 333 23.14 8.84 -17.19
C ASP A 333 24.29 7.85 -17.40
N TRP A 334 25.47 8.36 -17.81
CA TRP A 334 26.68 7.57 -17.92
C TRP A 334 27.16 7.01 -16.58
N GLU A 335 27.08 7.81 -15.52
CA GLU A 335 27.38 7.36 -14.15
C GLU A 335 26.49 6.20 -13.74
N SER A 336 25.19 6.30 -14.04
CA SER A 336 24.20 5.25 -13.75
C SER A 336 24.44 3.99 -14.57
N ALA A 337 24.76 4.13 -15.86
CA ALA A 337 25.10 3.03 -16.75
C ALA A 337 26.35 2.27 -16.29
N MET A 338 27.45 2.98 -16.03
CA MET A 338 28.70 2.38 -15.56
C MET A 338 28.54 1.76 -14.17
N SER A 339 27.78 2.41 -13.28
CA SER A 339 27.51 1.85 -11.95
C SER A 339 26.75 0.52 -12.06
N MET A 340 25.78 0.40 -12.97
CA MET A 340 25.04 -0.85 -13.15
C MET A 340 25.92 -1.94 -13.78
N LEU A 341 26.72 -1.62 -14.80
CA LEU A 341 27.67 -2.56 -15.40
C LEU A 341 28.62 -3.15 -14.34
N SER A 342 29.18 -2.30 -13.47
CA SER A 342 30.04 -2.75 -12.36
C SER A 342 29.25 -3.60 -11.34
N ASN A 343 28.00 -3.24 -11.01
CA ASN A 343 27.16 -4.07 -10.13
C ASN A 343 26.87 -5.46 -10.72
N LEU A 344 26.86 -5.59 -12.04
CA LEU A 344 26.74 -6.87 -12.77
C LEU A 344 28.09 -7.60 -12.93
N GLY A 345 29.19 -7.05 -12.39
CA GLY A 345 30.53 -7.60 -12.50
C GLY A 345 31.18 -7.43 -13.88
N GLN A 346 30.66 -6.55 -14.73
CA GLN A 346 31.16 -6.31 -16.09
C GLN A 346 32.29 -5.26 -16.11
N GLU A 347 33.32 -5.47 -15.29
CA GLU A 347 34.35 -4.45 -15.04
C GLU A 347 35.19 -4.09 -16.28
N LEU A 348 35.47 -5.07 -17.16
CA LEU A 348 36.12 -4.82 -18.44
C LEU A 348 35.30 -3.87 -19.33
N GLU A 349 33.97 -4.02 -19.32
CA GLU A 349 33.09 -3.15 -20.09
C GLU A 349 33.01 -1.74 -19.49
N VAL A 350 33.05 -1.63 -18.16
CA VAL A 350 33.15 -0.34 -17.47
C VAL A 350 34.45 0.38 -17.84
N ILE A 351 35.57 -0.35 -17.91
CA ILE A 351 36.88 0.19 -18.31
C ILE A 351 36.83 0.71 -19.75
N GLU A 352 36.37 -0.11 -20.69
CA GLU A 352 36.27 0.27 -22.10
C GLU A 352 35.36 1.51 -22.27
N LEU A 353 34.18 1.46 -21.65
CA LEU A 353 33.22 2.56 -21.70
C LEU A 353 33.79 3.84 -21.09
N GLY A 354 34.38 3.78 -19.90
CA GLY A 354 34.91 4.96 -19.22
C GLY A 354 36.09 5.58 -19.98
N GLN A 355 36.99 4.79 -20.57
CA GLN A 355 38.06 5.29 -21.44
C GLN A 355 37.51 6.02 -22.67
N ARG A 356 36.46 5.45 -23.29
CA ARG A 356 35.76 6.08 -24.42
C ARG A 356 35.11 7.40 -24.01
N LEU A 357 34.47 7.46 -22.85
CA LEU A 357 33.85 8.69 -22.34
C LEU A 357 34.90 9.78 -22.09
N ILE A 358 36.01 9.44 -21.42
CA ILE A 358 37.12 10.38 -21.18
C ILE A 358 37.70 10.90 -22.50
N SER A 359 37.89 10.03 -23.50
CA SER A 359 38.38 10.44 -24.83
C SER A 359 37.44 11.44 -25.52
N ASN A 360 36.14 11.35 -25.24
CA ASN A 360 35.12 12.29 -25.70
C ASN A 360 34.90 13.49 -24.76
N LYS A 361 35.83 13.71 -23.81
CA LYS A 361 35.77 14.79 -22.81
C LYS A 361 34.56 14.70 -21.86
N ILE A 362 33.94 13.54 -21.74
CA ILE A 362 32.88 13.26 -20.77
C ILE A 362 33.53 12.66 -19.53
N GLN A 363 33.57 13.43 -18.44
CA GLN A 363 34.18 13.01 -17.19
C GLN A 363 33.50 13.68 -15.99
N SER A 364 33.53 13.00 -14.86
CA SER A 364 33.12 13.51 -13.55
C SER A 364 33.96 12.86 -12.46
N SER A 365 33.87 13.36 -11.23
CA SER A 365 34.52 12.70 -10.10
C SER A 365 34.02 11.25 -9.95
N TYR A 366 32.71 11.02 -10.08
CA TYR A 366 32.13 9.70 -9.89
C TYR A 366 32.45 8.72 -11.04
N LEU A 367 32.50 9.18 -12.30
CA LEU A 367 32.98 8.36 -13.43
C LEU A 367 34.43 7.89 -13.24
N ASN A 368 35.30 8.80 -12.77
CA ASN A 368 36.69 8.44 -12.46
C ASN A 368 36.77 7.47 -11.27
N PHE A 369 35.92 7.64 -10.25
CA PHE A 369 35.80 6.66 -9.17
C PHE A 369 35.40 5.28 -9.68
N LEU A 370 34.37 5.19 -10.55
CA LEU A 370 33.91 3.92 -11.12
C LEU A 370 35.03 3.25 -11.92
N LEU A 371 35.75 3.99 -12.78
CA LEU A 371 36.93 3.47 -13.49
C LEU A 371 38.02 2.98 -12.53
N GLY A 372 38.35 3.77 -11.51
CA GLY A 372 39.35 3.39 -10.51
C GLY A 372 38.97 2.12 -9.76
N ARG A 373 37.68 1.98 -9.42
CA ARG A 373 37.13 0.77 -8.80
C ARG A 373 37.22 -0.44 -9.72
N SER A 374 36.86 -0.30 -10.99
CA SER A 374 36.95 -1.38 -11.98
C SER A 374 38.38 -1.87 -12.17
N TYR A 375 39.35 -0.96 -12.32
CA TYR A 375 40.77 -1.33 -12.38
C TYR A 375 41.27 -2.02 -11.11
N PHE A 376 40.75 -1.63 -9.94
CA PHE A 376 41.07 -2.32 -8.69
C PHE A 376 40.57 -3.76 -8.69
N TYR A 377 39.34 -4.01 -9.16
CA TYR A 377 38.80 -5.37 -9.30
C TYR A 377 39.58 -6.21 -10.32
N GLU A 378 40.03 -5.60 -11.42
CA GLU A 378 40.92 -6.21 -12.42
C GLU A 378 42.39 -6.30 -11.99
N LYS A 379 42.70 -6.03 -10.71
CA LYS A 379 44.04 -6.12 -10.10
C LYS A 379 45.09 -5.18 -10.72
N GLU A 380 44.67 -4.13 -11.43
CA GLU A 380 45.54 -3.11 -12.01
C GLU A 380 45.75 -1.92 -11.04
N LYS A 381 46.40 -2.18 -9.89
CA LYS A 381 46.53 -1.20 -8.78
C LYS A 381 47.01 0.20 -9.20
N SER A 382 48.02 0.29 -10.08
CA SER A 382 48.58 1.58 -10.51
C SER A 382 47.56 2.45 -11.26
N LYS A 383 46.79 1.83 -12.18
CA LYS A 383 45.71 2.52 -12.89
C LYS A 383 44.58 2.89 -11.94
N ALA A 384 44.22 1.99 -11.03
CA ALA A 384 43.20 2.26 -10.01
C ALA A 384 43.53 3.53 -9.20
N ILE A 385 44.76 3.63 -8.67
CA ILE A 385 45.23 4.83 -7.93
C ILE A 385 45.11 6.08 -8.79
N THR A 386 45.57 6.02 -10.05
CA THR A 386 45.54 7.16 -10.97
C THR A 386 44.13 7.74 -11.14
N TYR A 387 43.13 6.88 -11.38
CA TYR A 387 41.75 7.35 -11.57
C TYR A 387 41.08 7.79 -10.26
N LEU A 388 41.40 7.16 -9.13
CA LEU A 388 40.89 7.60 -7.81
C LEU A 388 41.44 8.96 -7.41
N GLU A 389 42.72 9.23 -7.65
CA GLU A 389 43.32 10.54 -7.42
C GLU A 389 42.73 11.61 -8.35
N GLN A 390 42.44 11.25 -9.61
CA GLN A 390 41.73 12.12 -10.53
C GLN A 390 40.29 12.42 -10.07
N ALA A 391 39.58 11.43 -9.52
CA ALA A 391 38.26 11.63 -8.93
C ALA A 391 38.28 12.66 -7.80
N LEU A 392 39.26 12.56 -6.88
CA LEU A 392 39.45 13.48 -5.76
C LEU A 392 39.94 14.87 -6.19
N LYS A 393 40.66 14.95 -7.32
CA LYS A 393 41.05 16.22 -7.92
C LYS A 393 39.84 17.00 -8.45
N ILE A 394 38.86 16.31 -9.03
CA ILE A 394 37.63 16.92 -9.53
C ILE A 394 36.70 17.28 -8.36
N ASP A 395 36.52 16.38 -7.40
CA ASP A 395 35.73 16.60 -6.18
C ASP A 395 36.42 15.99 -4.97
N LYS A 396 36.95 16.86 -4.11
CA LYS A 396 37.67 16.47 -2.89
C LYS A 396 36.77 15.79 -1.86
N ASN A 397 35.44 15.92 -1.98
CA ASN A 397 34.47 15.31 -1.06
C ASN A 397 33.96 13.96 -1.56
N ASN A 398 34.57 13.36 -2.59
CA ASN A 398 34.22 12.01 -3.03
C ASN A 398 34.75 10.96 -2.04
N ILE A 399 33.94 10.69 -1.01
CA ILE A 399 34.25 9.77 0.09
C ILE A 399 34.51 8.34 -0.41
N GLU A 400 33.80 7.90 -1.44
CA GLU A 400 33.97 6.54 -1.98
C GLU A 400 35.35 6.38 -2.65
N ALA A 401 35.80 7.41 -3.37
CA ALA A 401 37.14 7.43 -3.95
C ALA A 401 38.23 7.48 -2.89
N GLU A 402 38.07 8.32 -1.88
CA GLU A 402 39.01 8.45 -0.75
C GLU A 402 39.18 7.11 -0.01
N LYS A 403 38.07 6.48 0.39
CA LYS A 403 38.07 5.19 1.11
C LYS A 403 38.77 4.09 0.31
N LEU A 404 38.46 3.98 -0.99
CA LEU A 404 39.07 2.96 -1.82
C LEU A 404 40.56 3.22 -2.03
N LEU A 405 40.97 4.48 -2.24
CA LEU A 405 42.36 4.86 -2.41
C LEU A 405 43.20 4.54 -1.17
N GLN A 406 42.68 4.87 0.03
CA GLN A 406 43.32 4.54 1.29
C GLN A 406 43.51 3.01 1.43
N LYS A 407 42.43 2.24 1.18
CA LYS A 407 42.47 0.77 1.23
C LYS A 407 43.50 0.15 0.27
N ILE A 408 43.74 0.78 -0.88
CA ILE A 408 44.76 0.31 -1.84
C ILE A 408 46.16 0.66 -1.34
N LYS A 409 46.38 1.84 -0.76
CA LYS A 409 47.70 2.28 -0.26
C LYS A 409 48.16 1.52 1.00
N GLU A 410 47.22 1.01 1.79
CA GLU A 410 47.49 0.18 2.97
C GLU A 410 47.85 -1.30 2.63
N LYS A 411 47.72 -1.73 1.36
CA LYS A 411 47.93 -3.11 0.89
C LYS A 411 48.96 -3.25 -0.23
#